data_AF-A0A959YVN9-F1
#
_entry.id   AF-A0A959YVN9-F1
#
_cell.length_a   1.000
_cell.length_b   1.000
_cell.length_c   1.000
_cell.angle_alpha   90.00
_cell.angle_beta   90.00
_cell.angle_gamma   90.00
#
_symmetry.space_group_name_H-M   'P 1'
#
loop_
_entity.id
_entity.type
_entity.pdbx_description
1 polymer ?
#
loop_
_entity_poly.entity_id
_entity_poly.type
_entity_poly.pdbx_seq_one_letter_code
_entity_poly.pdbx_strand_id
1 'polypeptide(L)' 'TDMETCYKLIRTDIAKSLKLKEKRFGFEPEVTAKLARVPGIRIYEVGISYYGRTYAEGKKIGWRDGFRAIWCIVKYGR' A
#
# COMPACT_ATOMS: atom_id res chain seq x y z
N THR A 1 -7.76 -9.98 4.37
CA THR A 1 -6.75 -9.44 3.46
C THR A 1 -6.26 -8.11 3.93
N ASP A 2 -5.00 -8.03 4.35
CA ASP A 2 -4.37 -6.76 4.70
C ASP A 2 -3.64 -6.20 3.48
N MET A 3 -4.07 -5.03 3.03
CA MET A 3 -3.45 -4.34 1.90
C MET A 3 -2.33 -3.40 2.38
N GLU A 4 -2.33 -2.97 3.63
CA GLU A 4 -1.46 -1.93 4.19
C GLU A 4 -0.27 -2.55 4.95
N THR A 5 0.27 -3.66 4.43
CA THR A 5 1.30 -4.46 5.10
C THR A 5 2.69 -3.82 5.02
N CYS A 6 2.88 -2.84 4.12
CA CYS A 6 4.19 -2.27 3.79
C CYS A 6 5.23 -3.34 3.37
N TYR A 7 4.77 -4.54 3.01
CA TYR A 7 5.59 -5.68 2.66
C TYR A 7 4.99 -6.38 1.44
N LYS A 8 5.50 -6.02 0.25
CA LYS A 8 5.05 -6.53 -1.04
C LYS A 8 6.24 -6.90 -1.90
N LEU A 9 6.13 -8.04 -2.57
CA LEU A 9 7.08 -8.49 -3.57
C LEU A 9 6.42 -8.36 -4.93
N ILE A 10 7.05 -7.59 -5.83
CA ILE A 10 6.53 -7.28 -7.15
C ILE A 10 7.65 -7.56 -8.15
N ARG A 11 7.31 -8.17 -9.30
CA ARG A 11 8.28 -8.33 -10.38
C ARG A 11 8.77 -6.96 -10.87
N THR A 12 10.06 -6.86 -11.15
CA THR A 12 10.72 -5.58 -11.46
C THR A 12 10.18 -4.93 -12.73
N ASP A 13 9.84 -5.69 -13.77
CA ASP A 13 9.27 -5.20 -15.02
C ASP A 13 7.92 -4.51 -14.78
N ILE A 14 7.06 -5.14 -13.97
CA ILE A 14 5.78 -4.59 -13.57
C ILE A 14 5.99 -3.34 -12.72
N ALA A 15 6.81 -3.42 -11.66
CA ALA A 15 7.07 -2.30 -10.76
C ALA A 15 7.59 -1.05 -11.49
N LYS A 16 8.50 -1.22 -12.47
CA LYS A 16 9.04 -0.12 -13.28
C LYS A 16 8.02 0.49 -14.25
N SER A 17 7.02 -0.28 -14.68
CA SER A 17 5.95 0.23 -15.54
C SER A 17 4.94 1.13 -14.78
N LEU A 18 4.87 1.02 -13.46
CA LEU A 18 3.92 1.78 -12.64
C LEU A 18 4.41 3.22 -12.42
N LYS A 19 3.61 4.21 -12.87
CA LYS A 19 3.88 5.63 -12.61
C LYS A 19 3.37 6.04 -11.23
N LEU A 20 4.12 5.79 -10.15
CA LEU A 20 3.72 6.09 -8.77
C LEU A 20 3.94 7.58 -8.44
N LYS A 21 3.01 8.20 -7.70
CA LYS A 21 3.04 9.64 -7.37
C LYS A 21 2.80 9.94 -5.89
N GLU A 22 2.11 9.05 -5.18
CA GLU A 22 1.84 9.23 -3.77
C GLU A 22 3.10 9.08 -2.92
N LYS A 23 3.09 9.77 -1.78
CA LYS A 23 4.19 9.79 -0.82
C LYS A 23 3.69 9.26 0.52
N ARG A 24 4.61 8.72 1.32
CA ARG A 24 4.33 8.17 2.67
C ARG A 24 3.32 7.01 2.56
N PHE A 25 2.37 6.94 3.49
CA PHE A 25 1.39 5.87 3.61
C PHE A 25 0.43 5.78 2.42
N GLY A 26 0.21 6.87 1.67
CA GLY A 26 -0.63 6.85 0.46
C GLY A 26 -0.07 6.02 -0.71
N PHE A 27 1.18 5.56 -0.59
CA PHE A 27 1.83 4.70 -1.58
C PHE A 27 1.14 3.32 -1.70
N GLU A 28 0.82 2.69 -0.57
CA GLU A 28 0.22 1.36 -0.50
C GLU A 28 -1.14 1.26 -1.24
N PRO A 29 -2.09 2.20 -1.06
CA PRO A 29 -3.33 2.19 -1.82
C PRO A 29 -3.09 2.45 -3.32
N GLU A 30 -2.15 3.34 -3.67
CA GLU A 30 -1.86 3.63 -5.08
C GLU A 30 -1.23 2.43 -5.80
N VAL A 31 -0.21 1.80 -5.19
CA VAL A 31 0.48 0.66 -5.81
C VAL A 31 -0.48 -0.52 -5.96
N THR A 32 -1.32 -0.79 -4.96
CA THR A 32 -2.28 -1.88 -5.01
C THR A 32 -3.34 -1.64 -6.07
N ALA A 33 -3.92 -0.43 -6.13
CA ALA A 33 -4.91 -0.08 -7.15
C ALA A 33 -4.35 -0.18 -8.57
N LYS A 34 -3.09 0.23 -8.76
CA LYS A 34 -2.43 0.15 -10.08
C LYS A 34 -2.06 -1.28 -10.45
N LEU A 35 -1.57 -2.08 -9.52
CA LEU A 35 -1.30 -3.51 -9.76
C LEU A 35 -2.57 -4.26 -10.15
N ALA A 36 -3.70 -3.98 -9.50
CA ALA A 36 -4.98 -4.59 -9.80
C ALA A 36 -5.49 -4.27 -11.23
N ARG A 37 -5.00 -3.19 -11.84
CA ARG A 37 -5.37 -2.78 -13.22
C ARG A 37 -4.47 -3.37 -14.30
N VAL A 38 -3.33 -3.95 -13.94
CA VAL A 38 -2.45 -4.56 -14.94
C VAL A 38 -3.05 -5.92 -15.34
N PRO A 39 -3.34 -6.12 -16.64
CA PRO A 39 -3.96 -7.35 -17.11
C PRO A 39 -3.02 -8.55 -16.90
N GLY A 40 -3.59 -9.67 -16.46
CA GLY A 40 -2.87 -10.94 -16.30
C GLY A 40 -2.03 -11.07 -15.02
N ILE A 41 -2.05 -10.10 -14.11
CA ILE A 41 -1.43 -10.24 -12.79
C ILE A 41 -2.31 -11.09 -11.86
N ARG A 42 -1.67 -11.99 -11.10
CA ARG A 42 -2.27 -12.68 -9.97
C ARG A 42 -1.69 -12.13 -8.67
N ILE A 43 -2.56 -11.73 -7.75
CA ILE A 43 -2.17 -11.24 -6.43
C ILE A 43 -2.36 -12.40 -5.45
N TYR A 44 -1.30 -12.70 -4.69
CA TYR A 44 -1.32 -13.73 -3.67
C TYR A 44 -1.06 -13.10 -2.31
N GLU A 45 -1.83 -13.52 -1.32
CA GLU A 45 -1.62 -13.14 0.07
C GLU A 45 -0.88 -14.24 0.80
N VAL A 46 0.26 -13.86 1.38
CA VAL A 46 1.05 -14.75 2.22
C VAL A 46 0.91 -14.26 3.65
N GLY A 47 0.50 -15.15 4.55
CA GLY A 47 0.39 -14.84 5.97
C GLY A 47 1.75 -14.48 6.54
N ILE A 48 1.84 -13.30 7.16
CA ILE A 48 3.02 -12.85 7.89
C ILE A 48 2.65 -12.60 9.36
N SER A 49 3.59 -12.88 10.26
CA SER A 49 3.46 -12.50 11.66
C SER A 49 4.18 -11.17 11.87
N TYR A 50 3.45 -10.14 12.30
CA TYR A 50 4.01 -8.83 12.59
C TYR A 50 3.74 -8.44 14.04
N TYR A 51 4.80 -8.11 14.77
CA TYR A 51 4.71 -7.54 16.12
C TYR A 51 4.68 -6.02 16.00
N GLY A 52 3.48 -5.45 16.13
CA GLY A 52 3.26 -4.01 16.03
C GLY A 52 3.87 -3.25 17.20
N ARG A 53 4.60 -2.17 16.90
CA ARG A 53 5.03 -1.21 17.91
C ARG A 53 3.85 -0.38 18.42
N THR A 54 3.79 -0.16 19.72
CA THR A 54 2.86 0.75 20.38
C THR A 54 3.18 2.21 20.06
N TYR A 55 2.22 3.10 20.31
CA TYR A 55 2.45 4.55 20.17
C TYR A 55 3.57 5.06 21.08
N ALA A 56 3.71 4.47 22.27
CA ALA A 56 4.78 4.78 23.23
C ALA A 56 6.18 4.36 22.71
N GLU A 57 6.26 3.31 21.89
CA GLU A 57 7.50 2.84 21.25
C GLU A 57 7.88 3.65 19.99
N GLY A 58 7.27 4.83 19.81
CA GLY A 58 7.61 5.76 18.73
C GLY A 58 6.93 5.47 17.40
N LYS A 59 5.69 4.95 17.42
CA LYS A 59 4.88 4.80 16.21
C LYS A 59 4.63 6.20 15.60
N LYS A 60 5.22 6.45 14.42
CA LYS A 60 5.17 7.77 13.75
C LYS A 60 3.90 8.02 12.94
N ILE A 61 2.96 7.07 12.88
CA ILE A 61 1.71 7.21 12.14
C ILE A 61 0.69 7.98 12.97
N GLY A 62 -0.01 8.94 12.37
CA GLY A 62 -1.04 9.72 13.04
C GLY A 62 -2.36 9.77 12.28
N TRP A 63 -3.36 10.40 12.89
CA TRP A 63 -4.67 10.67 12.29
C TRP A 63 -4.62 11.36 10.91
N ARG A 64 -3.62 12.22 10.66
CA ARG A 64 -3.40 12.87 9.35
C ARG A 64 -3.07 11.86 8.25
N ASP A 65 -2.36 10.79 8.56
CA ASP A 65 -2.08 9.73 7.61
C ASP A 65 -3.35 8.93 7.28
N GLY A 66 -4.28 8.79 8.25
CA GLY A 66 -5.60 8.18 8.03
C GLY A 66 -6.48 8.97 7.05
N PHE A 67 -6.60 10.30 7.22
CA PHE A 67 -7.32 11.14 6.24
C PHE A 67 -6.70 11.06 4.84
N ARG A 68 -5.37 11.00 4.76
CA ARG A 68 -4.66 10.89 3.49
C ARG A 68 -4.87 9.53 2.83
N ALA A 69 -4.96 8.45 3.61
CA ALA A 69 -5.30 7.12 3.10
C ALA A 69 -6.70 7.11 2.46
N ILE A 70 -7.70 7.67 3.13
CA ILE A 70 -9.07 7.78 2.59
C ILE A 70 -9.07 8.54 1.26
N TRP A 71 -8.36 9.67 1.19
CA TRP A 71 -8.25 10.44 -0.05
C TRP A 71 -7.59 9.64 -1.18
N CYS A 72 -6.54 8.87 -0.89
CA CYS A 72 -5.91 7.99 -1.88
C CYS A 72 -6.86 6.90 -2.36
N ILE A 73 -7.62 6.27 -1.46
CA ILE A 73 -8.60 5.25 -1.82
C ILE A 73 -9.66 5.82 -2.77
N VAL A 74 -10.20 7.01 -2.49
CA VAL A 74 -11.19 7.64 -3.39
C VAL A 74 -10.58 8.02 -4.74
N LYS A 75 -9.34 8.54 -4.75
CA LYS A 75 -8.66 8.97 -5.97
C LYS A 75 -8.26 7.82 -6.88
N TYR A 76 -7.79 6.70 -6.31
CA TYR A 76 -7.24 5.57 -7.06
C TYR A 76 -8.19 4.36 -7.14
N GLY A 77 -9.22 4.30 -6.30
CA GLY A 77 -10.26 3.27 -6.34
C GLY A 77 -11.30 3.48 -7.45
N ARG A 78 -11.26 4.62 -8.15
CA ARG A 78 -12.08 4.94 -9.33
C ARG A 78 -11.31 4.63 -10.61
#